data_AF-A0A3G1KV76-F1
#
_entry.id   AF-A0A3G1KV76-F1
#
_cell.length_a   1.000
_cell.length_b   1.000
_cell.length_c   1.000
_cell.angle_alpha   90.00
_cell.angle_beta   90.00
_cell.angle_gamma   90.00
#
_symmetry.space_group_name_H-M   'P 1'
#
loop_
_entity.id
_entity.type
_entity.pdbx_description
1 polymer ?
#
loop_
_entity_poly.entity_id
_entity_poly.type
_entity_poly.pdbx_seq_one_letter_code
_entity_poly.pdbx_strand_id
1 'polypeptide(L)' 'MHKSLEQVMDALDVETFFVCDNEEQGRNLMIGMLKELGFNDVDVVFAQHEGPGVRVRGRAYVYRPADRYFWLLPDVSLKG' A
#
# COMPACT_ATOMS: atom_id res chain seq x y z
N MET A 1 -7.62 -12.67 -16.62
CA MET A 1 -7.95 -12.80 -15.18
C MET A 1 -7.72 -11.44 -14.57
N HIS A 2 -8.77 -10.69 -14.26
CA HIS A 2 -8.62 -9.35 -13.66
C HIS A 2 -8.18 -9.53 -12.21
N LYS A 3 -7.00 -9.02 -11.86
CA LYS A 3 -6.54 -9.03 -10.47
C LYS A 3 -7.27 -7.92 -9.73
N SER A 4 -7.82 -8.17 -8.54
CA SER A 4 -8.57 -7.15 -7.78
C SER A 4 -7.78 -5.85 -7.55
N LEU A 5 -6.45 -5.95 -7.48
CA LEU A 5 -5.55 -4.80 -7.39
C LEU A 5 -5.64 -3.85 -8.60
N GLU A 6 -5.90 -4.39 -9.80
CA GLU A 6 -6.10 -3.59 -11.04
C GLU A 6 -7.39 -2.77 -11.02
N GLN A 7 -8.27 -2.97 -10.04
CA GLN A 7 -9.50 -2.20 -9.88
C GLN A 7 -9.40 -1.19 -8.71
N VAL A 8 -8.24 -1.09 -8.06
CA VAL A 8 -7.99 -0.08 -7.02
C VAL A 8 -7.73 1.26 -7.70
N MET A 9 -8.45 2.31 -7.32
CA MET A 9 -8.34 3.61 -8.00
C MET A 9 -7.05 4.38 -7.68
N ASP A 10 -6.61 4.35 -6.42
CA ASP A 10 -5.51 5.16 -5.91
C ASP A 10 -4.55 4.28 -5.10
N ALA A 11 -4.96 3.87 -3.89
CA ALA A 11 -4.10 3.19 -2.95
C ALA A 11 -4.81 2.11 -2.13
N LEU A 12 -4.00 1.24 -1.52
CA LEU A 12 -4.40 0.26 -0.51
C LEU A 12 -3.90 0.72 0.87
N ASP A 13 -4.79 0.82 1.85
CA ASP A 13 -4.42 1.07 3.24
C ASP A 13 -4.30 -0.27 3.99
N VAL A 14 -3.16 -0.49 4.65
CA VAL A 14 -2.89 -1.64 5.52
C VAL A 14 -2.68 -1.14 6.94
N GLU A 15 -3.47 -1.63 7.88
CA GLU A 15 -3.35 -1.33 9.29
C GLU A 15 -2.98 -2.57 10.10
N THR A 16 -2.02 -2.43 11.00
CA THR A 16 -1.58 -3.50 11.89
C THR A 16 -1.00 -2.93 13.19
N PHE A 17 -0.64 -3.82 14.12
CA PHE A 17 0.05 -3.47 15.35
C PHE A 17 1.40 -4.20 15.41
N PHE A 18 2.50 -3.45 15.47
CA PHE A 18 3.84 -4.00 15.61
C PHE A 18 4.29 -3.99 17.06
N VAL A 19 4.94 -5.06 17.52
CA VAL A 19 5.68 -5.07 18.78
C VAL A 19 7.02 -4.36 18.55
N CYS A 20 7.23 -3.22 19.20
CA CYS A 20 8.40 -2.37 18.99
C CYS A 20 8.55 -1.30 20.10
N ASP A 21 9.76 -0.79 20.25
CA ASP A 21 10.17 0.09 21.35
C ASP A 21 9.66 1.52 21.20
N ASN A 22 9.39 1.98 19.98
CA ASN A 22 8.95 3.35 19.70
C ASN A 22 8.24 3.48 18.34
N GLU A 23 7.64 4.65 18.10
CA GLU A 23 6.90 4.97 16.88
C GLU A 23 7.78 4.91 15.61
N GLU A 24 9.04 5.36 15.68
CA GLU A 24 9.97 5.33 14.55
C GLU A 24 10.25 3.90 14.08
N GLN A 25 10.47 2.98 15.02
CA GLN A 25 10.64 1.56 14.71
C GLN A 25 9.36 0.98 14.08
N GLY A 26 8.18 1.29 14.60
CA GLY A 26 6.91 0.87 14.02
C GLY A 26 6.69 1.39 12.58
N ARG A 27 7.07 2.64 12.31
CA ARG A 27 7.03 3.23 10.95
C ARG A 27 7.97 2.49 10.00
N ASN A 28 9.20 2.22 10.43
CA ASN A 28 10.18 1.49 9.62
C ASN A 28 9.73 0.05 9.33
N LEU A 29 9.13 -0.64 10.31
CA LEU A 29 8.54 -1.97 10.13
C LEU A 29 7.41 -1.96 9.11
N MET A 30 6.51 -0.97 9.15
CA MET A 30 5.42 -0.84 8.18
C MET A 30 5.95 -0.64 6.75
N ILE A 31 6.91 0.27 6.56
CA ILE A 31 7.54 0.51 5.25
C ILE A 31 8.23 -0.76 4.73
N GLY A 32 8.98 -1.45 5.59
CA GLY A 32 9.64 -2.71 5.27
C GLY A 32 8.64 -3.79 4.83
N MET A 33 7.59 -4.02 5.63
CA MET A 33 6.55 -5.02 5.35
C MET A 33 5.85 -4.74 4.02
N LEU A 34 5.46 -3.49 3.72
CA LEU A 34 4.81 -3.18 2.45
C LEU A 34 5.74 -3.39 1.26
N LYS A 35 7.03 -3.10 1.39
CA LYS A 35 8.04 -3.40 0.35
C LYS A 35 8.24 -4.90 0.15
N GLU A 36 8.28 -5.68 1.23
CA GLU A 36 8.35 -7.15 1.18
C GLU A 36 7.12 -7.77 0.52
N LEU A 37 5.94 -7.13 0.64
CA LEU A 37 4.72 -7.51 -0.06
C LEU A 37 4.71 -7.11 -1.56
N GLY A 38 5.75 -6.41 -2.03
CA GLY A 38 5.91 -6.04 -3.44
C GLY A 38 5.40 -4.65 -3.80
N PHE A 39 5.05 -3.80 -2.82
CA PHE A 39 4.69 -2.42 -3.08
C PHE A 39 5.95 -1.53 -3.17
N ASN A 40 6.06 -0.75 -4.24
CA ASN A 40 7.23 0.11 -4.48
C ASN A 40 7.03 1.54 -3.96
N ASP A 41 5.78 1.99 -3.89
CA ASP A 41 5.41 3.34 -3.49
C ASP A 41 4.52 3.28 -2.26
N VAL A 42 5.09 3.61 -1.11
CA VAL A 42 4.48 3.39 0.20
C VAL A 42 4.76 4.58 1.12
N ASP A 43 3.81 4.85 2.01
CA ASP A 43 3.94 5.87 3.05
C ASP A 43 3.26 5.41 4.36
N VAL A 44 3.58 6.05 5.48
CA VAL A 44 2.89 5.84 6.76
C VAL A 44 1.98 7.02 7.03
N VAL A 45 0.67 6.78 7.00
CA VAL A 45 -0.36 7.83 7.17
C VAL A 45 -0.87 7.93 8.61
N PHE A 46 -0.55 6.95 9.45
CA PHE A 46 -0.85 6.96 10.88
C PHE A 46 0.15 6.09 11.63
N ALA A 47 0.62 6.56 12.79
CA ALA A 47 1.38 5.76 13.73
C ALA A 47 1.09 6.28 15.15
N GLN A 48 0.88 5.36 16.08
CA GLN A 48 0.67 5.68 17.49
C GLN A 48 1.29 4.59 18.36
N HIS A 49 2.30 4.96 19.14
CA HIS A 49 2.93 4.05 20.12
C HIS A 49 2.03 3.94 21.35
N GLU A 50 1.60 2.72 21.67
CA GLU A 50 0.75 2.41 22.81
C GLU A 50 1.12 1.04 23.39
N GLY A 51 1.30 0.95 24.70
CA GLY A 51 1.61 -0.32 25.36
C GLY A 51 2.90 -0.97 24.81
N PRO A 52 2.86 -2.23 24.33
CA PRO A 52 4.06 -2.95 23.91
C PRO A 52 4.52 -2.63 22.47
N GLY A 53 3.90 -1.65 21.81
CA GLY A 53 4.11 -1.49 20.37
C GLY A 53 3.43 -0.27 19.74
N VAL A 54 3.23 -0.34 18.43
CA VAL A 54 2.68 0.78 17.63
C VAL A 54 1.56 0.26 16.75
N ARG A 55 0.39 0.92 16.82
CA ARG A 55 -0.65 0.81 15.80
C ARG A 55 -0.24 1.68 14.62
N VAL A 56 -0.02 1.07 13.45
CA VAL A 56 0.46 1.77 12.25
C VAL A 56 -0.48 1.51 11.08
N ARG A 57 -0.80 2.56 10.31
CA ARG A 57 -1.44 2.45 9.01
C ARG A 57 -0.47 2.88 7.92
N GLY A 58 -0.07 1.93 7.09
CA GLY A 58 0.67 2.18 5.87
C GLY A 58 -0.28 2.32 4.67
N ARG A 59 0.10 3.14 3.71
CA ARG A 59 -0.58 3.32 2.43
C ARG A 59 0.35 2.86 1.33
N ALA A 60 -0.11 1.92 0.50
CA ALA A 60 0.58 1.52 -0.72
C ALA A 60 -0.15 2.10 -1.95
N TYR A 61 0.52 2.99 -2.67
CA TYR A 61 -0.03 3.61 -3.87
C TYR A 61 0.00 2.60 -5.03
N VAL A 62 -1.17 2.35 -5.62
CA VAL A 62 -1.35 1.47 -6.78
C VAL A 62 -1.26 2.30 -8.07
N TYR A 63 -1.87 3.50 -8.08
CA TYR A 63 -1.78 4.45 -9.19
C TYR A 63 -1.52 5.85 -8.64
N ARG A 64 -0.56 6.56 -9.22
CA ARG A 64 -0.39 8.01 -8.96
C ARG A 64 -1.32 8.83 -9.87
N PRO A 65 -1.61 10.10 -9.53
CA PRO A 65 -2.24 11.02 -10.48
C PRO A 65 -1.48 11.04 -11.80
N ALA A 66 -2.19 10.91 -12.93
CA ALA A 66 -1.65 10.81 -14.29
C ALA A 66 -0.90 9.51 -14.64
N ASP A 67 -1.10 8.45 -13.86
CA ASP A 67 -0.58 7.12 -14.18
C ASP A 67 -1.42 6.41 -15.27
N ARG A 68 -0.94 5.25 -15.74
CA ARG A 68 -1.68 4.39 -16.67
C ARG A 68 -2.69 3.53 -15.90
N TYR A 69 -3.94 4.00 -15.89
CA TYR A 69 -5.04 3.26 -15.29
C TYR A 69 -5.48 2.10 -16.20
N PHE A 70 -5.34 0.85 -15.73
CA PHE A 70 -5.64 -0.33 -16.57
C PHE A 70 -7.11 -0.43 -16.98
N TRP A 71 -8.04 0.08 -16.16
CA TRP A 71 -9.48 0.13 -16.51
C TRP A 71 -9.85 1.22 -17.53
N LEU A 72 -8.95 2.17 -17.83
CA LEU A 72 -9.15 3.17 -18.88
C LEU A 72 -8.55 2.74 -20.22
N LEU A 73 -7.74 1.68 -20.24
CA LEU A 73 -7.23 1.14 -21.48
C LEU A 73 -8.39 0.41 -22.19
N PRO A 74 -8.69 0.76 -23.46
CA PRO A 74 -9.68 0.02 -24.21
C PRO A 74 -9.25 -1.44 -24.27
N ASP A 75 -10.20 -2.34 -24.05
CA ASP A 75 -9.98 -3.78 -24.10
C ASP A 75 -9.42 -4.08 -25.50
N VAL A 76 -8.10 -4.30 -25.59
CA VAL A 76 -7.46 -4.68 -26.85
C VAL A 76 -7.79 -6.14 -27.10
N SER A 77 -9.07 -6.40 -27.32
CA SER A 77 -9.53 -7.54 -28.07
C SER A 77 -8.99 -7.34 -29.49
N LEU A 78 -7.79 -7.89 -29.70
CA LEU A 78 -7.16 -8.08 -31.00
C LEU A 78 -8.23 -8.64 -31.95
N LYS A 79 -8.80 -7.75 -32.78
CA LYS A 79 -9.57 -8.13 -33.94
C LYS A 79 -8.62 -8.07 -35.14
N GLY A 80 -8.34 -9.26 -35.69
CA GLY A 80 -7.85 -9.44 -37.06
C GLY A 80 -6.35 -9.51 -37.18
#